data_AF-A0A8S2ZB65-F1
#
_entry.id   AF-A0A8S2ZB65-F1
#
_cell.length_a   1.000
_cell.length_b   1.000
_cell.length_c   1.000
_cell.angle_alpha   90.00
_cell.angle_beta   90.00
_cell.angle_gamma   90.00
#
_symmetry.space_group_name_H-M   'P 1'
#
loop_
_entity.id
_entity.type
_entity.pdbx_description
1 polymer ?
#
loop_
_entity_poly.entity_id
_entity_poly.type
_entity_poly.pdbx_seq_one_letter_code
_entity_poly.pdbx_strand_id
1 'polypeptide(L)'
;MIDGRQQKIDRLHTGDKLIAFDGTNLTTGEMILMLDQNAYGEAEFYTLQTKSNHRISLTGQHLIAVQSSIGTIVYIPAEQVEVGRDSLYVLSSEGIVIVSPVVEISIETKMGYFAPLTMSGTLLVNNVVAGCFSHMHSHSLGQLVMAPIRCTRPDVNFLRNKPFIYAIRYKQTTLFMGRYVKVIDTSNMPPIMDDERG
;
A
#
# COMPACT_ATOMS: atom_id res chain seq x y z
N MET A 1 -10.75 5.28 -2.71
CA MET A 1 -10.72 6.68 -2.24
C MET A 1 -11.72 6.84 -1.10
N ILE A 2 -11.59 7.83 -0.21
CA ILE A 2 -12.54 8.03 0.91
C ILE A 2 -13.95 8.42 0.45
N ASP A 3 -14.08 8.98 -0.76
CA ASP A 3 -15.33 9.33 -1.41
C ASP A 3 -16.02 8.13 -2.10
N GLY A 4 -15.53 6.91 -1.87
CA GLY A 4 -16.05 5.67 -2.45
C GLY A 4 -15.57 5.39 -3.88
N ARG A 5 -14.91 6.34 -4.55
CA ARG A 5 -14.40 6.10 -5.91
C ARG A 5 -13.21 5.14 -5.90
N GLN A 6 -13.13 4.34 -6.95
CA GLN A 6 -11.95 3.55 -7.27
C GLN A 6 -11.01 4.37 -8.15
N GLN A 7 -9.72 4.34 -7.85
CA GLN A 7 -8.68 5.09 -8.54
C GLN A 7 -7.46 4.19 -8.69
N LYS A 8 -6.85 4.20 -9.87
CA LYS A 8 -5.59 3.48 -10.10
C LYS A 8 -4.44 4.15 -9.33
N ILE A 9 -3.50 3.36 -8.82
CA ILE A 9 -2.39 3.86 -7.99
C ILE A 9 -1.49 4.83 -8.78
N ASP A 10 -1.33 4.62 -10.08
CA ASP A 10 -0.56 5.49 -10.99
C ASP A 10 -1.13 6.91 -11.13
N ARG A 11 -2.39 7.12 -10.74
CA ARG A 11 -3.08 8.41 -10.77
C ARG A 11 -3.27 9.03 -9.39
N LEU A 12 -2.61 8.50 -8.36
CA LEU A 12 -2.64 9.08 -7.02
C LEU A 12 -1.65 10.26 -6.91
N HIS A 13 -2.09 11.29 -6.22
CA HIS A 13 -1.31 12.51 -5.99
C HIS A 13 -1.20 12.81 -4.49
N THR A 14 -0.14 13.54 -4.12
CA THR A 14 -0.01 14.09 -2.78
C THR A 14 -1.26 14.87 -2.39
N GLY A 15 -1.79 14.61 -1.19
CA GLY A 15 -3.03 15.18 -0.67
C GLY A 15 -4.27 14.32 -0.91
N ASP A 16 -4.20 13.28 -1.74
CA ASP A 16 -5.32 12.37 -1.96
C ASP A 16 -5.71 11.64 -0.67
N LYS A 17 -7.02 11.60 -0.39
CA LYS A 17 -7.57 10.93 0.79
C LYS A 17 -7.96 9.50 0.46
N LEU A 18 -7.18 8.56 0.98
CA LEU A 18 -7.33 7.13 0.76
C LEU A 18 -8.01 6.46 1.96
N ILE A 19 -8.65 5.32 1.70
CA ILE A 19 -9.11 4.44 2.76
C ILE A 19 -7.88 3.73 3.31
N ALA A 20 -7.73 3.78 4.63
CA ALA A 20 -6.67 3.13 5.39
C ALA A 20 -7.26 2.29 6.52
N PHE A 21 -6.40 1.55 7.21
CA PHE A 21 -6.78 0.70 8.34
C PHE A 21 -5.80 0.93 9.49
N ASP A 22 -6.30 1.24 10.69
CA ASP A 22 -5.47 1.49 11.87
C ASP A 22 -5.15 0.23 12.69
N GLY A 23 -5.64 -0.93 12.24
CA GLY A 23 -5.55 -2.20 12.95
C GLY A 23 -6.88 -2.62 13.60
N THR A 24 -7.82 -1.69 13.77
CA THR A 24 -9.15 -1.95 14.33
C THR A 24 -10.27 -1.43 13.44
N ASN A 25 -10.15 -0.19 12.93
CA ASN A 25 -11.18 0.48 12.15
C ASN A 25 -10.62 0.98 10.81
N LEU A 26 -11.54 1.14 9.85
CA LEU A 26 -11.26 1.93 8.66
C LEU A 26 -11.05 3.39 9.06
N THR A 27 -10.04 4.00 8.47
CA THR A 27 -9.66 5.39 8.73
C THR A 27 -9.26 6.09 7.44
N THR A 28 -9.00 7.39 7.51
CA THR A 28 -8.51 8.17 6.36
C THR A 28 -6.99 8.27 6.40
N GLY A 29 -6.34 7.83 5.32
CA GLY A 29 -4.91 8.02 5.09
C GLY A 29 -4.69 9.04 3.97
N GLU A 30 -4.19 10.23 4.29
CA GLU A 30 -3.75 11.18 3.28
C GLU A 30 -2.44 10.71 2.65
N MET A 31 -2.37 10.66 1.32
CA MET A 31 -1.14 10.38 0.59
C MET A 31 -0.16 11.53 0.75
N ILE A 32 1.03 11.23 1.26
CA ILE A 32 2.09 12.22 1.43
C ILE A 32 2.93 12.29 0.16
N LEU A 33 3.32 11.15 -0.40
CA LEU A 33 4.20 11.05 -1.57
C LEU A 33 4.24 9.64 -2.16
N MET A 34 4.82 9.49 -3.36
CA MET A 34 5.16 8.21 -3.97
C MET A 34 6.62 7.85 -3.60
N LEU A 35 6.83 6.80 -2.81
CA LEU A 35 8.15 6.43 -2.29
C LEU A 35 9.04 5.80 -3.36
N ASP A 36 8.44 4.98 -4.21
CA ASP A 36 9.09 4.35 -5.34
C ASP A 36 8.07 4.23 -6.48
N GLN A 37 8.54 4.41 -7.71
CA GLN A 37 7.72 4.21 -8.90
C GLN A 37 8.60 3.97 -10.13
N ASN A 38 8.15 3.08 -10.99
CA ASN A 38 8.66 2.95 -12.34
C ASN A 38 7.54 2.45 -13.26
N ALA A 39 6.97 3.37 -14.04
CA ALA A 39 5.85 3.05 -14.93
C ALA A 39 6.25 2.14 -16.12
N TYR A 40 7.53 2.09 -16.46
CA TYR A 40 8.05 1.34 -17.61
C TYR A 40 9.02 0.22 -17.21
N GLY A 41 9.18 -0.02 -15.90
CA GLY A 41 10.03 -1.09 -15.40
C GLY A 41 9.25 -2.38 -15.25
N GLU A 42 9.88 -3.49 -15.59
CA GLU A 42 9.40 -4.82 -15.22
C GLU A 42 9.73 -5.11 -13.75
N ALA A 43 8.79 -5.71 -13.04
CA ALA A 43 9.01 -6.25 -11.71
C ALA A 43 8.25 -7.57 -11.56
N GLU A 44 8.79 -8.44 -10.71
CA GLU A 44 8.12 -9.66 -10.29
C GLU A 44 7.09 -9.34 -9.20
N PHE A 45 5.85 -9.78 -9.41
CA PHE A 45 4.74 -9.59 -8.49
C PHE A 45 4.23 -10.92 -7.97
N TYR A 46 4.04 -10.97 -6.66
CA TYR A 46 3.31 -12.00 -5.96
C TYR A 46 1.85 -11.58 -5.94
N THR A 47 1.02 -12.40 -6.57
CA THR A 47 -0.41 -12.20 -6.58
C THR A 47 -1.08 -13.17 -5.63
N LEU A 48 -1.62 -12.60 -4.57
CA LEU A 48 -2.29 -13.33 -3.49
C LEU A 48 -3.79 -13.30 -3.75
N GLN A 49 -4.41 -14.48 -3.77
CA GLN A 49 -5.86 -14.62 -3.86
C GLN A 49 -6.41 -15.23 -2.57
N THR A 50 -7.45 -14.61 -2.03
CA THR A 50 -8.11 -15.04 -0.81
C THR A 50 -9.36 -15.86 -1.09
N LYS A 51 -9.80 -16.64 -0.10
CA LYS A 51 -11.03 -17.44 -0.15
C LYS A 51 -12.28 -16.60 -0.42
N SER A 52 -12.28 -15.33 0.00
CA SER A 52 -13.36 -14.37 -0.26
C SER A 52 -13.23 -13.69 -1.63
N ASN A 53 -12.47 -14.26 -2.57
CA ASN A 53 -12.26 -13.75 -3.94
C ASN A 53 -11.64 -12.35 -4.02
N HIS A 54 -10.83 -11.96 -3.02
CA HIS A 54 -10.03 -10.74 -3.11
C HIS A 54 -8.66 -11.07 -3.69
N ARG A 55 -8.14 -10.23 -4.58
CA ARG A 55 -6.85 -10.42 -5.24
C ARG A 55 -6.01 -9.15 -5.12
N ILE A 56 -4.79 -9.28 -4.63
CA ILE A 56 -3.81 -8.19 -4.57
C ILE A 56 -2.49 -8.67 -5.16
N SER A 57 -1.87 -7.81 -5.98
CA SER A 57 -0.57 -8.06 -6.59
C SER A 57 0.43 -7.05 -6.03
N LEU A 58 1.55 -7.54 -5.52
CA LEU A 58 2.57 -6.73 -4.84
C LEU A 58 3.96 -7.36 -5.06
N THR A 59 5.00 -6.54 -5.05
CA THR A 59 6.37 -7.05 -5.16
C THR A 59 6.75 -7.89 -3.94
N GLY A 60 7.69 -8.83 -4.09
CA GLY A 60 8.03 -9.80 -3.03
C GLY A 60 8.35 -9.20 -1.66
N GLN A 61 9.03 -8.05 -1.63
CA GLN A 61 9.42 -7.39 -0.38
C GLN A 61 8.33 -6.48 0.22
N HIS A 62 7.22 -6.27 -0.49
CA HIS A 62 6.16 -5.39 -0.03
C HIS A 62 5.42 -5.99 1.17
N LEU A 63 5.20 -5.17 2.20
CA LEU A 63 4.59 -5.67 3.44
C LEU A 63 3.07 -5.72 3.33
N ILE A 64 2.50 -6.91 3.54
CA ILE A 64 1.06 -7.16 3.56
C ILE A 64 0.58 -7.46 4.97
N ALA A 65 -0.62 -6.98 5.31
CA ALA A 65 -1.24 -7.26 6.60
C ALA A 65 -1.78 -8.70 6.63
N VAL A 66 -1.25 -9.51 7.55
CA VAL A 66 -1.70 -10.89 7.79
C VAL A 66 -2.10 -11.08 9.25
N GLN A 67 -3.02 -12.02 9.50
CA GLN A 67 -3.38 -12.41 10.86
C GLN A 67 -2.34 -13.38 11.42
N SER A 68 -1.78 -13.07 12.59
CA SER A 68 -0.88 -13.96 13.33
C SER A 68 -1.65 -15.11 13.98
N SER A 69 -0.91 -16.13 14.45
CA SER A 69 -1.47 -17.28 15.18
C SER A 69 -2.23 -16.91 16.46
N ILE A 70 -1.94 -15.75 17.04
CA ILE A 70 -2.62 -15.22 18.24
C ILE A 70 -3.72 -14.19 17.91
N GLY A 71 -4.09 -14.06 16.63
CA GLY A 71 -5.18 -13.19 16.17
C GLY A 71 -4.81 -11.72 16.00
N THR A 72 -3.53 -11.35 16.14
CA THR A 72 -3.05 -9.97 15.98
C THR A 72 -2.63 -9.68 14.54
N ILE A 73 -2.75 -8.42 14.13
CA ILE A 73 -2.24 -7.98 12.83
C ILE A 73 -0.71 -7.92 12.84
N VAL A 74 -0.09 -8.55 11.86
CA VAL A 74 1.35 -8.46 11.58
C VAL A 74 1.58 -8.14 10.12
N TYR A 75 2.73 -7.55 9.81
CA TYR A 75 3.09 -7.16 8.46
C TYR A 75 4.30 -7.98 8.02
N ILE A 76 4.12 -8.80 6.98
CA ILE A 76 5.18 -9.66 6.44
C ILE A 76 5.38 -9.37 4.94
N PRO A 77 6.59 -9.60 4.40
CA PRO A 77 6.82 -9.53 2.96
C PRO A 77 5.89 -10.46 2.19
N ALA A 78 5.44 -10.03 1.01
CA ALA A 78 4.57 -10.82 0.13
C ALA A 78 5.16 -12.19 -0.22
N GLU A 79 6.48 -12.26 -0.41
CA GLU A 79 7.20 -13.51 -0.73
C GLU A 79 7.21 -14.52 0.43
N GLN A 80 6.86 -14.09 1.65
CA GLN A 80 6.80 -14.93 2.85
C GLN A 80 5.37 -15.40 3.18
N VAL A 81 4.38 -15.02 2.39
CA VAL A 81 2.99 -15.46 2.58
C VAL A 81 2.85 -16.92 2.16
N GLU A 82 2.18 -17.72 2.98
CA GLU A 82 1.96 -19.14 2.75
C GLU A 82 0.46 -19.48 2.60
N VAL A 83 0.11 -20.20 1.51
CA VAL A 83 -1.25 -20.70 1.27
C VAL A 83 -1.68 -21.64 2.40
N GLY A 84 -2.91 -21.47 2.88
CA GLY A 84 -3.50 -22.32 3.93
C GLY A 84 -3.01 -22.04 5.35
N ARG A 85 -1.95 -21.23 5.51
CA ARG A 85 -1.46 -20.75 6.80
C ARG A 85 -1.87 -19.32 7.06
N ASP A 86 -1.62 -18.43 6.10
CA ASP A 86 -1.83 -17.00 6.30
C ASP A 86 -3.21 -16.56 5.82
N SER A 87 -3.74 -15.54 6.48
CA SER A 87 -5.01 -14.91 6.12
C SER A 87 -4.85 -13.40 6.07
N LEU A 88 -5.42 -12.77 5.04
CA LEU A 88 -5.31 -11.33 4.81
C LEU A 88 -6.50 -10.58 5.42
N TYR A 89 -6.28 -9.32 5.76
CA TYR A 89 -7.36 -8.40 6.12
C TYR A 89 -7.97 -7.79 4.85
N VAL A 90 -9.27 -8.03 4.64
CA VAL A 90 -10.00 -7.61 3.44
C VAL A 90 -11.28 -6.86 3.78
N LEU A 91 -11.64 -5.87 2.97
CA LEU A 91 -12.89 -5.12 3.08
C LEU A 91 -14.01 -5.88 2.39
N SER A 92 -14.95 -6.39 3.18
CA SER A 92 -16.15 -7.09 2.69
C SER A 92 -17.14 -6.15 1.99
N SER A 93 -18.13 -6.73 1.30
CA SER A 93 -19.26 -6.02 0.69
C SER A 93 -20.09 -5.24 1.71
N GLU A 94 -20.10 -5.68 2.97
CA GLU A 94 -20.82 -5.03 4.07
C GLU A 94 -20.04 -3.83 4.65
N GLY A 95 -18.88 -3.49 4.08
CA GLY A 95 -18.07 -2.35 4.52
C GLY A 95 -17.27 -2.62 5.80
N ILE A 96 -17.19 -3.87 6.25
CA ILE A 96 -16.40 -4.28 7.41
C ILE A 96 -15.12 -5.01 6.98
N VAL A 97 -14.05 -4.84 7.75
CA VAL A 97 -12.80 -5.57 7.52
C VAL A 97 -12.91 -6.96 8.17
N ILE A 98 -12.72 -7.99 7.35
CA ILE A 98 -12.73 -9.40 7.78
C ILE A 98 -11.37 -10.04 7.47
N VAL A 99 -11.10 -11.18 8.11
CA VAL A 99 -9.93 -11.98 7.80
C VAL A 99 -10.30 -13.07 6.80
N SER A 100 -9.52 -13.20 5.73
CA SER A 100 -9.79 -14.14 4.63
C SER A 100 -8.54 -14.96 4.29
N PRO A 101 -8.60 -16.31 4.39
CA PRO A 101 -7.46 -17.18 4.12
C PRO A 101 -6.92 -17.03 2.70
N VAL A 102 -5.60 -17.06 2.54
CA VAL A 102 -4.95 -17.14 1.23
C VAL A 102 -5.12 -18.55 0.69
N VAL A 103 -5.69 -18.66 -0.52
CA VAL A 103 -5.98 -19.93 -1.18
C VAL A 103 -5.08 -20.18 -2.40
N GLU A 104 -4.49 -19.12 -2.95
CA GLU A 104 -3.62 -19.22 -4.13
C GLU A 104 -2.60 -18.08 -4.13
N ILE A 105 -1.38 -18.40 -4.58
CA ILE A 105 -0.29 -17.47 -4.82
C ILE A 105 0.23 -17.74 -6.23
N SER A 106 0.22 -16.71 -7.08
CA SER A 106 0.79 -16.74 -8.43
C SER A 106 1.90 -15.70 -8.55
N ILE A 107 2.98 -16.04 -9.25
CA ILE A 107 4.10 -15.12 -9.50
C ILE A 107 4.06 -14.71 -10.98
N GLU A 108 3.98 -13.41 -11.23
CA GLU A 108 3.84 -12.84 -12.57
C GLU A 108 4.83 -11.67 -12.73
N THR A 109 5.54 -11.60 -13.86
CA THR A 109 6.30 -10.39 -14.21
C THR A 109 5.35 -9.38 -14.84
N LYS A 110 5.27 -8.17 -14.28
CA LYS A 110 4.39 -7.10 -14.76
C LYS A 110 5.18 -5.82 -15.00
N MET A 111 4.66 -5.02 -15.93
CA MET A 111 5.16 -3.68 -16.24
C MET A 111 4.50 -2.66 -15.34
N GLY A 112 5.29 -1.75 -14.79
CA GLY A 112 4.76 -0.63 -14.03
C GLY A 112 4.58 -0.97 -12.55
N TYR A 113 5.09 -0.09 -11.69
CA TYR A 113 5.11 -0.35 -10.26
C TYR A 113 5.03 0.99 -9.50
N PHE A 114 4.22 1.08 -8.42
CA PHE A 114 4.03 2.27 -7.58
C PHE A 114 3.92 1.97 -6.06
N ALA A 115 4.58 2.77 -5.21
CA ALA A 115 4.52 2.68 -3.74
C ALA A 115 4.05 4.00 -3.11
N PRO A 116 2.73 4.23 -3.02
CA PRO A 116 2.20 5.41 -2.34
C PRO A 116 2.43 5.28 -0.82
N LEU A 117 2.84 6.39 -0.19
CA LEU A 117 2.95 6.50 1.26
C LEU A 117 1.82 7.36 1.79
N THR A 118 1.07 6.81 2.74
CA THR A 118 0.03 7.52 3.47
C THR A 118 0.48 7.95 4.88
N MET A 119 -0.19 8.93 5.46
CA MET A 119 0.00 9.31 6.86
C MET A 119 -0.29 8.16 7.84
N SER A 120 -1.27 7.30 7.55
CA SER A 120 -1.56 6.11 8.35
C SER A 120 -0.46 5.04 8.23
N GLY A 121 0.26 4.99 7.12
CA GLY A 121 1.23 3.92 6.81
C GLY A 121 0.57 2.65 6.26
N THR A 122 -0.74 2.69 6.03
CA THR A 122 -1.55 1.63 5.44
C THR A 122 -2.48 2.23 4.38
N LEU A 123 -2.90 1.41 3.44
CA LEU A 123 -3.95 1.76 2.48
C LEU A 123 -4.69 0.51 2.02
N LEU A 124 -5.90 0.71 1.52
CA LEU A 124 -6.69 -0.34 0.90
C LEU A 124 -6.40 -0.39 -0.61
N VAL A 125 -5.94 -1.54 -1.10
CA VAL A 125 -5.77 -1.81 -2.54
C VAL A 125 -6.54 -3.06 -2.91
N ASN A 126 -7.41 -2.95 -3.91
CA ASN A 126 -8.32 -4.03 -4.32
C ASN A 126 -9.08 -4.64 -3.13
N ASN A 127 -9.53 -3.78 -2.22
CA ASN A 127 -10.20 -4.17 -0.98
C ASN A 127 -9.35 -5.05 -0.04
N VAL A 128 -8.02 -5.05 -0.18
CA VAL A 128 -7.08 -5.72 0.74
C VAL A 128 -6.25 -4.67 1.46
N VAL A 129 -6.03 -4.86 2.76
CA VAL A 129 -5.19 -3.96 3.58
C VAL A 129 -3.71 -4.23 3.26
N ALA A 130 -3.03 -3.21 2.74
CA ALA A 130 -1.60 -3.23 2.46
C ALA A 130 -0.85 -2.21 3.32
N GLY A 131 0.39 -2.54 3.69
CA GLY A 131 1.31 -1.58 4.28
C GLY A 131 1.88 -0.64 3.22
N CYS A 132 2.40 0.52 3.62
CA CYS A 132 3.09 1.44 2.71
C CYS A 132 4.61 1.21 2.61
N PHE A 133 5.16 0.25 3.36
CA PHE A 133 6.61 0.05 3.53
C PHE A 133 7.04 -1.33 3.00
N SER A 134 8.32 -1.52 2.64
CA SER A 134 8.77 -2.79 2.06
C SER A 134 10.16 -3.31 2.47
N HIS A 135 10.64 -3.11 3.71
CA HIS A 135 11.87 -3.79 4.15
C HIS A 135 12.12 -3.61 5.66
N MET A 136 11.08 -3.31 6.44
CA MET A 136 11.23 -3.00 7.86
C MET A 136 10.59 -4.10 8.68
N HIS A 137 11.43 -4.83 9.42
CA HIS A 137 11.05 -5.91 10.33
C HIS A 137 10.04 -5.50 11.43
N SER A 138 9.68 -4.22 11.53
CA SER A 138 8.44 -3.81 12.20
C SER A 138 7.81 -2.57 11.54
N HIS A 139 6.49 -2.64 11.33
CA HIS A 139 5.65 -1.53 10.93
C HIS A 139 5.84 -0.30 11.85
N SER A 140 6.09 -0.55 13.14
CA SER A 140 6.41 0.43 14.17
C SER A 140 7.70 1.20 13.88
N LEU A 141 8.74 0.53 13.38
CA LEU A 141 10.02 1.17 13.06
C LEU A 141 9.91 2.01 11.78
N GLY A 142 9.10 1.61 10.81
CA GLY A 142 8.80 2.43 9.61
C GLY A 142 8.09 3.74 9.96
N GLN A 143 7.17 3.70 10.91
CA GLN A 143 6.55 4.91 11.45
C GLN A 143 7.54 5.78 12.24
N LEU A 144 8.47 5.17 12.99
CA LEU A 144 9.48 5.86 13.79
C LEU A 144 10.56 6.55 12.92
N VAL A 145 11.06 5.89 11.87
CA VAL A 145 12.05 6.44 10.94
C VAL A 145 11.45 7.57 10.08
N MET A 146 10.13 7.55 9.88
CA MET A 146 9.39 8.62 9.19
C MET A 146 8.84 9.70 10.14
N ALA A 147 9.00 9.57 11.46
CA ALA A 147 8.56 10.57 12.43
C ALA A 147 9.09 11.99 12.14
N PRO A 148 10.34 12.21 11.65
CA PRO A 148 10.81 13.54 11.27
C PRO A 148 10.03 14.14 10.08
N ILE A 149 9.63 13.31 9.10
CA ILE A 149 8.83 13.73 7.94
C ILE A 149 7.38 13.99 8.35
N ARG A 150 6.84 13.20 9.30
CA ARG A 150 5.47 13.36 9.83
C ARG A 150 5.33 14.56 10.78
N CYS A 151 6.36 14.84 11.59
CA CYS A 151 6.38 15.98 12.52
C CYS A 151 6.66 17.30 11.83
N THR A 152 7.36 17.28 10.69
CA THR A 152 7.43 18.43 9.81
C THR A 152 6.21 18.40 8.88
N ARG A 153 5.02 18.79 9.38
CA ARG A 153 4.04 19.39 8.46
C ARG A 153 4.70 20.66 7.95
N PRO A 154 5.28 20.69 6.74
CA PRO A 154 5.96 21.88 6.31
C PRO A 154 4.85 22.87 5.98
N ASP A 155 4.84 24.01 6.67
CA ASP A 155 4.01 25.14 6.28
C ASP A 155 4.19 25.33 4.76
N VAL A 156 3.09 25.39 4.01
CA VAL A 156 3.11 25.56 2.55
C VAL A 156 3.97 26.76 2.13
N ASN A 157 4.12 27.76 3.00
CA ASN A 157 5.01 28.91 2.80
C ASN A 157 6.51 28.60 3.02
N PHE A 158 6.83 27.62 3.87
CA PHE A 158 8.19 27.16 4.13
C PHE A 158 8.77 26.37 2.94
N LEU A 159 7.94 25.55 2.28
CA LEU A 159 8.33 24.80 1.06
C LEU A 159 8.65 25.72 -0.11
N ARG A 160 7.91 26.83 -0.22
CA ARG A 160 8.06 27.82 -1.29
C ARG A 160 9.39 28.59 -1.23
N ASN A 161 9.94 28.81 -0.04
CA ASN A 161 11.10 29.71 0.14
C ASN A 161 12.47 29.00 0.23
N LYS A 162 12.54 27.67 0.39
CA LYS A 162 13.82 26.94 0.44
C LYS A 162 13.79 25.59 -0.30
N PRO A 163 13.40 25.56 -1.59
CA PRO A 163 13.22 24.30 -2.34
C PRO A 163 14.51 23.47 -2.44
N PHE A 164 15.67 24.11 -2.57
CA PHE A 164 16.94 23.42 -2.81
C PHE A 164 17.48 22.68 -1.57
N ILE A 165 17.41 23.30 -0.38
CA ILE A 165 17.91 22.70 0.87
C ILE A 165 17.01 21.54 1.30
N TYR A 166 15.69 21.69 1.11
CA TYR A 166 14.75 20.60 1.36
C TYR A 166 14.96 19.46 0.36
N ALA A 167 15.07 19.74 -0.94
CA ALA A 167 15.34 18.71 -1.95
C ALA A 167 16.63 17.93 -1.70
N ILE A 168 17.69 18.55 -1.16
CA ILE A 168 18.94 17.87 -0.79
C ILE A 168 18.76 16.98 0.45
N ARG A 169 18.18 17.51 1.53
CA ARG A 169 17.95 16.74 2.77
C ARG A 169 16.98 15.59 2.50
N TYR A 170 15.95 15.86 1.72
CA TYR A 170 14.97 14.89 1.25
C TYR A 170 15.61 13.86 0.33
N LYS A 171 16.37 14.23 -0.72
CA LYS A 171 17.12 13.28 -1.56
C LYS A 171 18.06 12.39 -0.74
N GLN A 172 18.73 12.91 0.29
CA GLN A 172 19.58 12.08 1.15
C GLN A 172 18.77 11.10 1.99
N THR A 173 17.63 11.52 2.56
CA THR A 173 16.72 10.64 3.30
C THR A 173 16.05 9.61 2.38
N THR A 174 15.59 10.01 1.19
CA THR A 174 15.02 9.11 0.17
C THR A 174 16.08 8.19 -0.43
N LEU A 175 17.33 8.60 -0.61
CA LEU A 175 18.43 7.73 -1.05
C LEU A 175 18.77 6.68 0.02
N PHE A 176 18.71 7.06 1.29
CA PHE A 176 18.83 6.13 2.42
C PHE A 176 17.66 5.14 2.49
N MET A 177 16.44 5.58 2.14
CA MET A 177 15.21 4.78 2.16
C MET A 177 14.92 4.02 0.85
N GLY A 178 15.54 4.40 -0.28
CA GLY A 178 15.33 3.80 -1.61
C GLY A 178 15.85 2.37 -1.73
N ARG A 179 16.55 1.88 -0.70
CA ARG A 179 16.89 0.46 -0.51
C ARG A 179 15.77 -0.36 0.16
N TYR A 180 14.67 0.26 0.58
CA TYR A 180 13.71 -0.32 1.53
C TYR A 180 12.22 -0.20 1.11
N VAL A 181 11.92 0.21 -0.14
CA VAL A 181 10.54 0.43 -0.65
C VAL A 181 10.35 -0.07 -2.11
N LYS A 182 9.44 -1.03 -2.32
CA LYS A 182 8.87 -1.63 -3.54
C LYS A 182 7.49 -2.16 -3.10
N VAL A 183 6.30 -1.61 -3.38
CA VAL A 183 5.50 -1.38 -4.58
C VAL A 183 4.35 -2.41 -4.75
N ILE A 184 3.14 -1.87 -4.99
CA ILE A 184 1.86 -2.53 -5.27
C ILE A 184 1.48 -2.37 -6.75
N ASP A 185 0.89 -3.39 -7.36
CA ASP A 185 0.41 -3.42 -8.76
C ASP A 185 -0.96 -2.77 -8.93
N THR A 186 -1.22 -2.26 -10.15
CA THR A 186 -2.46 -1.59 -10.57
C THR A 186 -3.29 -2.35 -11.60
N SER A 187 -2.81 -3.49 -12.08
CA SER A 187 -3.44 -4.27 -13.14
C SER A 187 -4.34 -5.37 -12.57
N ASN A 188 -5.52 -4.98 -12.06
CA ASN A 188 -6.71 -5.82 -12.07
C ASN A 188 -7.97 -5.06 -11.65
N MET A 189 -8.85 -4.79 -12.61
CA MET A 189 -10.26 -4.45 -12.42
C MET A 189 -11.07 -5.47 -13.23
N PRO A 190 -12.18 -6.04 -12.72
CA PRO A 190 -13.11 -6.77 -13.59
C PRO A 190 -13.63 -5.81 -14.68
N PRO A 191 -13.95 -6.32 -15.89
CA PRO A 191 -14.56 -5.49 -16.91
C PRO A 191 -15.87 -4.90 -16.37
N ILE A 192 -16.05 -3.60 -16.57
CA ILE A 192 -17.34 -2.95 -16.39
C ILE A 192 -18.27 -3.62 -17.40
N MET A 193 -19.22 -4.40 -16.90
CA MET A 193 -20.36 -4.82 -17.69
C MET A 193 -21.20 -3.57 -17.90
N ASP A 194 -21.14 -3.01 -19.11
CA ASP A 194 -22.14 -2.07 -19.57
C ASP A 194 -23.47 -2.84 -19.61
N ASP A 195 -24.35 -2.53 -18.67
CA ASP A 195 -25.76 -2.92 -18.75
C ASP A 195 -26.43 -2.07 -19.82
N GLU A 196 -26.26 -2.47 -21.08
CA GLU A 196 -27.33 -2.27 -22.06
C GLU A 196 -28.50 -3.18 -21.67
N ARG A 197 -29.52 -2.58 -21.04
CA ARG A 197 -30.95 -2.75 -21.37
C ARG A 197 -31.87 -2.01 -20.38
N GLY A 198 -32.66 -1.06 -20.90
CA GLY A 198 -33.85 -0.54 -20.24
C GLY A 198 -34.16 0.91 -20.57
#